data_AF-A0A7C1E5I1-F1
#
_entry.id   AF-A0A7C1E5I1-F1
#
_cell.length_a   1.000
_cell.length_b   1.000
_cell.length_c   1.000
_cell.angle_alpha   90.00
_cell.angle_beta   90.00
_cell.angle_gamma   90.00
#
_symmetry.space_group_name_H-M   'P 1'
#
loop_
_entity.id
_entity.type
_entity.pdbx_description
1 polymer ?
#
loop_
_entity_poly.entity_id
_entity_poly.type
_entity_poly.pdbx_seq_one_letter_code
_entity_poly.pdbx_strand_id
1 'polypeptide(L)'
;PETDLPPLVITSELLSSAKQLAPPTPKEAIQLLVSEYNLNEELAKELLFDENYALFMDIAKLLGKGSYLKTVAWMLVQLRKALKREGFQVENITKEQYVSLSQKIYEEKITKEGVEEVIKYLCNNPSLSVDEVMDKLGLKPLDMEAINAIIKKIIEENAKIVEEKGEKAFGIIMGKAMEMLRGRAQGKIVSELVRRNINEYLSAKKG
;
A
#
# COMPACT_ATOMS: atom_id res chain seq x y z
N PRO A 1 48.81 27.83 5.44
CA PRO A 1 49.69 26.67 5.14
C PRO A 1 50.16 26.03 6.45
N GLU A 2 49.68 24.82 6.75
CA GLU A 2 50.30 24.00 7.80
C GLU A 2 51.63 23.46 7.27
N THR A 3 52.73 23.83 7.90
CA THR A 3 54.10 23.63 7.39
C THR A 3 54.66 22.21 7.59
N ASP A 4 53.94 21.35 8.32
CA ASP A 4 54.39 20.00 8.68
C ASP A 4 53.84 18.87 7.80
N LEU A 5 52.87 19.15 6.92
CA LEU A 5 52.28 18.14 6.03
C LEU A 5 52.82 18.27 4.60
N PRO A 6 53.41 17.19 4.02
CA PRO A 6 53.79 17.19 2.62
C PRO A 6 52.54 17.31 1.74
N PRO A 7 52.64 17.97 0.57
CA PRO A 7 51.49 18.16 -0.32
C PRO A 7 50.96 16.82 -0.83
N LEU A 8 49.66 16.58 -0.61
CA LEU A 8 48.97 15.39 -1.11
C LEU A 8 48.76 15.53 -2.63
N VAL A 9 49.39 14.65 -3.41
CA VAL A 9 49.18 14.59 -4.87
C VAL A 9 47.96 13.73 -5.16
N ILE A 10 46.89 14.34 -5.66
CA ILE A 10 45.69 13.62 -6.12
C ILE A 10 45.97 13.07 -7.51
N THR A 11 46.30 11.78 -7.61
CA THR A 11 46.52 11.12 -8.91
C THR A 11 45.18 10.75 -9.58
N SER A 12 45.22 10.57 -10.90
CA SER A 12 44.06 10.10 -11.67
C SER A 12 43.59 8.72 -11.22
N GLU A 13 44.51 7.82 -10.83
CA GLU A 13 44.13 6.49 -10.31
C GLU A 13 43.48 6.58 -8.92
N LEU A 14 43.94 7.48 -8.06
CA LEU A 14 43.33 7.72 -6.75
C LEU A 14 41.91 8.27 -6.91
N LEU A 15 41.73 9.21 -7.84
CA LEU A 15 40.43 9.80 -8.13
C LEU A 15 39.45 8.80 -8.74
N SER A 16 39.90 7.94 -9.67
CA SER A 16 39.04 6.91 -10.28
C SER A 16 38.64 5.83 -9.29
N SER A 17 39.58 5.38 -8.45
CA SER A 17 39.30 4.42 -7.37
C SER A 17 38.31 4.99 -6.36
N ALA A 18 38.47 6.26 -5.96
CA ALA A 18 37.55 6.93 -5.07
C ALA A 18 36.14 7.07 -5.67
N LYS A 19 36.02 7.35 -6.99
CA LYS A 19 34.73 7.41 -7.68
C LYS A 19 34.00 6.07 -7.74
N GLN A 20 34.73 4.95 -7.85
CA GLN A 20 34.13 3.61 -7.84
C GLN A 20 33.62 3.20 -6.46
N LEU A 21 34.22 3.74 -5.40
CA LEU A 21 33.82 3.50 -4.01
C LEU A 21 32.79 4.51 -3.50
N ALA A 22 32.57 5.60 -4.23
CA ALA A 22 31.64 6.64 -3.84
C ALA A 22 30.22 6.07 -3.80
N PRO A 23 29.48 6.24 -2.68
CA PRO A 23 28.08 5.86 -2.64
C PRO A 23 27.29 6.69 -3.66
N PRO A 24 26.13 6.19 -4.13
CA PRO A 24 25.27 6.97 -4.99
C PRO A 24 24.90 8.29 -4.31
N THR A 25 24.92 9.37 -5.06
CA THR A 25 24.43 10.66 -4.60
C THR A 25 22.93 10.56 -4.26
N PRO A 26 22.39 11.43 -3.39
CA PRO A 26 20.95 11.42 -3.10
C PRO A 26 20.08 11.50 -4.35
N LYS A 27 20.53 12.27 -5.36
CA LYS A 27 19.83 12.39 -6.65
C LYS A 27 19.78 11.06 -7.40
N GLU A 28 20.89 10.34 -7.48
CA GLU A 28 20.96 9.01 -8.11
C GLU A 28 20.12 7.98 -7.34
N ALA A 29 20.16 8.01 -6.01
CA ALA A 29 19.36 7.13 -5.17
C ALA A 29 17.84 7.38 -5.33
N ILE A 30 17.41 8.65 -5.39
CA ILE A 30 16.01 9.01 -5.68
C ILE A 30 15.63 8.50 -7.08
N GLN A 31 16.48 8.72 -8.08
CA GLN A 31 16.20 8.29 -9.44
C GLN A 31 16.05 6.77 -9.52
N LEU A 32 16.88 6.01 -8.80
CA LEU A 32 16.75 4.57 -8.66
C LEU A 32 15.40 4.17 -8.04
N LEU A 33 14.99 4.81 -6.93
CA LEU A 33 13.70 4.56 -6.29
C LEU A 33 12.52 4.84 -7.22
N VAL A 34 12.61 5.90 -8.03
CA VAL A 34 11.56 6.25 -9.00
C VAL A 34 11.51 5.25 -10.15
N SER A 35 12.65 4.92 -10.77
CA SER A 35 12.69 4.08 -11.97
C SER A 35 12.52 2.59 -11.66
N GLU A 36 13.24 2.07 -10.67
CA GLU A 36 13.31 0.63 -10.38
C GLU A 36 12.22 0.17 -9.41
N TYR A 37 11.82 1.03 -8.49
CA TYR A 37 10.81 0.71 -7.46
C TYR A 37 9.48 1.41 -7.74
N ASN A 38 9.38 2.10 -8.89
CA ASN A 38 8.19 2.79 -9.38
C ASN A 38 7.64 3.81 -8.36
N LEU A 39 8.46 4.38 -7.48
CA LEU A 39 7.97 5.38 -6.53
C LEU A 39 7.75 6.72 -7.23
N ASN A 40 6.82 7.53 -6.73
CA ASN A 40 6.79 8.93 -7.14
C ASN A 40 7.97 9.67 -6.49
N GLU A 41 8.38 10.80 -7.07
CA GLU A 41 9.58 11.51 -6.63
C GLU A 41 9.49 12.01 -5.18
N GLU A 42 8.30 12.42 -4.73
CA GLU A 42 8.06 12.88 -3.36
C GLU A 42 8.26 11.75 -2.35
N LEU A 43 7.58 10.63 -2.54
CA LEU A 43 7.69 9.45 -1.68
C LEU A 43 9.10 8.84 -1.74
N ALA A 44 9.76 8.88 -2.89
CA ALA A 44 11.16 8.45 -3.03
C ALA A 44 12.11 9.32 -2.18
N LYS A 45 11.93 10.64 -2.21
CA LYS A 45 12.68 11.57 -1.35
C LYS A 45 12.40 11.30 0.12
N GLU A 46 11.13 11.20 0.51
CA GLU A 46 10.78 10.95 1.90
C GLU A 46 11.35 9.62 2.41
N LEU A 47 11.26 8.56 1.60
CA LEU A 47 11.77 7.24 1.94
C LEU A 47 13.29 7.20 2.06
N LEU A 48 14.03 7.87 1.16
CA LEU A 48 15.49 7.89 1.18
C LEU A 48 16.06 8.44 2.51
N PHE A 49 15.35 9.39 3.12
CA PHE A 49 15.74 10.01 4.39
C PHE A 49 14.96 9.47 5.60
N ASP A 50 14.18 8.40 5.43
CA ASP A 50 13.43 7.77 6.51
C ASP A 50 14.24 6.66 7.17
N GLU A 51 14.04 6.46 8.49
CA GLU A 51 14.69 5.37 9.24
C GLU A 51 14.32 3.98 8.69
N ASN A 52 13.18 3.87 8.00
CA ASN A 52 12.70 2.63 7.39
C ASN A 52 13.27 2.35 5.99
N TYR A 53 14.20 3.16 5.47
CA TYR A 53 14.81 2.94 4.15
C TYR A 53 15.41 1.53 4.01
N ALA A 54 16.19 1.09 5.00
CA ALA A 54 16.82 -0.23 4.97
C ALA A 54 15.77 -1.35 4.97
N LEU A 55 14.73 -1.22 5.79
CA LEU A 55 13.62 -2.19 5.83
C LEU A 55 12.89 -2.28 4.49
N PHE A 56 12.65 -1.15 3.83
CA PHE A 56 12.07 -1.14 2.49
C PHE A 56 12.94 -1.90 1.48
N MET A 57 14.26 -1.65 1.49
CA MET A 57 15.20 -2.34 0.60
C MET A 57 15.25 -3.84 0.88
N ASP A 58 15.20 -4.26 2.14
CA ASP A 58 15.14 -5.66 2.54
C ASP A 58 13.86 -6.34 2.05
N ILE A 59 12.70 -5.68 2.19
CA ILE A 59 11.42 -6.18 1.68
C ILE A 59 11.47 -6.32 0.15
N ALA A 60 11.97 -5.31 -0.56
CA ALA A 60 12.05 -5.36 -2.01
C ALA A 60 13.03 -6.43 -2.52
N LYS A 61 14.10 -6.72 -1.77
CA LYS A 61 15.02 -7.82 -2.04
C LYS A 61 14.37 -9.17 -1.77
N LEU A 62 13.59 -9.29 -0.70
CA LEU A 62 12.94 -10.53 -0.27
C LEU A 62 11.80 -10.95 -1.20
N LEU A 63 10.93 -10.00 -1.57
CA LEU A 63 9.69 -10.25 -2.34
C LEU A 63 9.81 -9.90 -3.83
N GLY A 64 10.93 -9.29 -4.23
CA GLY A 64 11.18 -8.82 -5.59
C GLY A 64 10.55 -7.46 -5.89
N LYS A 65 10.87 -6.90 -7.06
CA LYS A 65 10.33 -5.60 -7.50
C LYS A 65 8.90 -5.76 -8.03
N GLY A 66 8.05 -4.76 -7.77
CA GLY A 66 6.67 -4.75 -8.25
C GLY A 66 5.90 -3.50 -7.82
N SER A 67 4.69 -3.33 -8.36
CA SER A 67 3.82 -2.18 -8.07
C SER A 67 3.43 -2.06 -6.59
N TYR A 68 3.37 -3.18 -5.86
CA TYR A 68 3.06 -3.25 -4.43
C TYR A 68 4.01 -2.41 -3.56
N LEU A 69 5.26 -2.19 -4.02
CA LEU A 69 6.26 -1.41 -3.32
C LEU A 69 5.84 0.06 -3.11
N LYS A 70 4.99 0.61 -3.97
CA LYS A 70 4.37 1.93 -3.74
C LYS A 70 3.60 1.96 -2.43
N THR A 71 2.81 0.92 -2.18
CA THR A 71 2.01 0.77 -0.97
C THR A 71 2.91 0.51 0.24
N VAL A 72 3.97 -0.30 0.09
CA VAL A 72 4.94 -0.55 1.17
C VAL A 72 5.68 0.72 1.56
N ALA A 73 6.17 1.51 0.59
CA ALA A 73 6.82 2.79 0.86
C ALA A 73 5.86 3.78 1.54
N TRP A 74 4.62 3.88 1.04
CA TRP A 74 3.58 4.70 1.69
C TRP A 74 3.32 4.25 3.13
N MET A 75 3.23 2.95 3.37
CA MET A 75 2.97 2.36 4.69
C MET A 75 4.08 2.71 5.69
N LEU A 76 5.34 2.49 5.30
CA LEU A 76 6.51 2.69 6.16
C LEU A 76 6.77 4.16 6.47
N VAL A 77 6.42 5.07 5.55
CA VAL A 77 6.77 6.48 5.64
C VAL A 77 5.56 7.34 5.98
N GLN A 78 4.63 7.47 5.04
CA GLN A 78 3.54 8.45 5.12
C GLN A 78 2.46 8.03 6.12
N LEU A 79 2.02 6.78 6.06
CA LEU A 79 1.01 6.25 6.97
C LEU A 79 1.55 6.25 8.41
N ARG A 80 2.78 5.76 8.61
CA ARG A 80 3.43 5.76 9.92
C ARG A 80 3.51 7.17 10.54
N LYS A 81 3.95 8.17 9.76
CA LYS A 81 3.98 9.57 10.19
C LYS A 81 2.57 10.12 10.49
N ALA A 82 1.58 9.78 9.67
CA ALA A 82 0.20 10.21 9.88
C ALA A 82 -0.37 9.65 11.20
N LEU A 83 -0.26 8.34 11.42
CA LEU A 83 -0.76 7.68 12.63
C LEU A 83 -0.05 8.13 13.90
N LYS A 84 1.26 8.39 13.81
CA LYS A 84 2.01 8.99 14.92
C LYS A 84 1.44 10.36 15.32
N ARG A 85 1.03 11.19 14.35
CA ARG A 85 0.35 12.48 14.63
C ARG A 85 -1.03 12.31 15.24
N GLU A 86 -1.72 11.21 14.92
CA GLU A 86 -3.00 10.83 15.52
C GLU A 86 -2.86 10.21 16.93
N GLY A 87 -1.63 10.02 17.41
CA GLY A 87 -1.34 9.52 18.76
C GLY A 87 -1.12 8.01 18.86
N PHE A 88 -1.08 7.29 17.73
CA PHE A 88 -0.76 5.86 17.73
C PHE A 88 0.73 5.62 18.01
N GLN A 89 1.02 4.61 18.83
CA GLN A 89 2.38 4.16 19.17
C GLN A 89 2.92 3.24 18.07
N VAL A 90 3.26 3.82 16.92
CA VAL A 90 3.76 3.07 15.75
C VAL A 90 5.10 2.38 16.00
N GLU A 91 5.83 2.80 17.02
CA GLU A 91 7.07 2.17 17.51
C GLU A 91 6.83 0.78 18.12
N ASN A 92 5.59 0.45 18.47
CA ASN A 92 5.23 -0.88 18.97
C ASN A 92 5.22 -1.96 17.87
N ILE A 93 5.22 -1.55 16.59
CA ILE A 93 5.16 -2.49 15.45
C ILE A 93 6.57 -2.95 15.10
N THR A 94 6.77 -4.26 15.09
CA THR A 94 8.08 -4.87 14.81
C THR A 94 8.37 -4.91 13.31
N LYS A 95 9.66 -5.06 12.97
CA LYS A 95 10.08 -5.23 11.56
C LYS A 95 9.44 -6.47 10.93
N GLU A 96 9.31 -7.55 11.70
CA GLU A 96 8.70 -8.81 11.26
C GLU A 96 7.22 -8.61 10.93
N GLN A 97 6.50 -7.80 11.71
CA GLN A 97 5.11 -7.44 11.41
C GLN A 97 5.01 -6.61 10.12
N TYR A 98 5.91 -5.64 9.90
CA TYR A 98 5.95 -4.89 8.64
C TYR A 98 6.28 -5.77 7.42
N VAL A 99 7.22 -6.72 7.56
CA VAL A 99 7.55 -7.69 6.52
C VAL A 99 6.33 -8.58 6.22
N SER A 100 5.70 -9.12 7.26
CA SER A 100 4.50 -9.96 7.12
C SER A 100 3.35 -9.19 6.45
N LEU A 101 3.10 -7.94 6.84
CA LEU A 101 2.08 -7.10 6.22
C LEU A 101 2.44 -6.79 4.76
N SER A 102 3.71 -6.56 4.45
CA SER A 102 4.19 -6.37 3.09
C SER A 102 3.99 -7.60 2.21
N GLN A 103 4.14 -8.82 2.76
CA GLN A 103 3.78 -10.06 2.07
C GLN A 103 2.29 -10.11 1.71
N LYS A 104 1.40 -9.70 2.62
CA LYS A 104 -0.04 -9.65 2.31
C LYS A 104 -0.36 -8.64 1.20
N ILE A 105 0.34 -7.51 1.17
CA ILE A 105 0.21 -6.52 0.09
C ILE A 105 0.73 -7.11 -1.23
N TYR A 106 1.88 -7.78 -1.21
CA TYR A 106 2.47 -8.45 -2.38
C TYR A 106 1.55 -9.52 -2.97
N GLU A 107 0.90 -10.31 -2.12
CA GLU A 107 -0.06 -11.35 -2.51
C GLU A 107 -1.45 -10.79 -2.87
N GLU A 108 -1.63 -9.46 -2.87
CA GLU A 108 -2.91 -8.78 -3.09
C GLU A 108 -4.04 -9.20 -2.13
N LYS A 109 -3.67 -9.71 -0.94
CA LYS A 109 -4.61 -10.18 0.09
C LYS A 109 -5.09 -9.09 1.05
N ILE A 110 -4.66 -7.85 0.85
CA ILE A 110 -5.10 -6.74 1.68
C ILE A 110 -5.13 -5.45 0.85
N THR A 111 -6.16 -4.63 1.07
CA THR A 111 -6.25 -3.31 0.43
C THR A 111 -5.44 -2.28 1.21
N LYS A 112 -5.23 -1.10 0.61
CA LYS A 112 -4.54 0.01 1.27
C LYS A 112 -5.25 0.44 2.56
N GLU A 113 -6.57 0.45 2.55
CA GLU A 113 -7.39 0.74 3.74
C GLU A 113 -7.25 -0.35 4.79
N GLY A 114 -7.23 -1.63 4.38
CA GLY A 114 -6.97 -2.75 5.29
C GLY A 114 -5.61 -2.64 5.99
N VAL A 115 -4.56 -2.21 5.27
CA VAL A 115 -3.23 -1.96 5.84
C VAL A 115 -3.27 -0.94 6.96
N GLU A 116 -4.01 0.17 6.77
CA GLU A 116 -4.18 1.19 7.79
C GLU A 116 -4.89 0.65 9.04
N GLU A 117 -5.98 -0.09 8.87
CA GLU A 117 -6.71 -0.70 9.99
C GLU A 117 -5.84 -1.72 10.76
N VAL A 118 -5.06 -2.54 10.04
CA VAL A 118 -4.12 -3.49 10.65
C VAL A 118 -3.07 -2.77 11.49
N ILE A 119 -2.45 -1.71 10.95
CA ILE A 119 -1.44 -0.94 11.68
C ILE A 119 -2.03 -0.28 12.93
N LYS A 120 -3.21 0.35 12.82
CA LYS A 120 -3.90 0.94 13.98
C LYS A 120 -4.17 -0.11 15.07
N TYR A 121 -4.59 -1.31 14.67
CA TYR A 121 -4.88 -2.38 15.61
C TYR A 121 -3.60 -2.93 16.27
N LEU A 122 -2.53 -3.13 15.50
CA LEU A 122 -1.23 -3.59 16.00
C LEU A 122 -0.60 -2.60 16.99
N CYS A 123 -0.74 -1.28 16.76
CA CYS A 123 -0.25 -0.27 17.71
C CYS A 123 -0.78 -0.50 19.14
N ASN A 124 -2.02 -0.95 19.27
CA ASN A 124 -2.69 -1.23 20.53
C ASN A 124 -2.51 -2.68 21.00
N ASN A 125 -2.13 -3.60 20.11
CA ASN A 125 -2.03 -5.04 20.35
C ASN A 125 -0.73 -5.62 19.75
N PRO A 126 0.45 -5.17 20.20
CA PRO A 126 1.71 -5.50 19.53
C PRO A 126 2.12 -6.97 19.62
N SER A 127 1.55 -7.73 20.55
CA SER A 127 1.81 -9.16 20.69
C SER A 127 1.13 -10.02 19.63
N LEU A 128 0.18 -9.46 18.87
CA LEU A 128 -0.54 -10.20 17.83
C LEU A 128 0.23 -10.22 16.51
N SER A 129 0.07 -11.32 15.78
CA SER A 129 0.52 -11.42 14.40
C SER A 129 -0.40 -10.67 13.43
N VAL A 130 0.12 -10.35 12.25
CA VAL A 130 -0.67 -9.71 11.17
C VAL A 130 -1.88 -10.56 10.79
N ASP A 131 -1.72 -11.89 10.71
CA ASP A 131 -2.80 -12.80 10.36
C ASP A 131 -3.90 -12.80 11.45
N GLU A 132 -3.54 -12.82 12.74
CA GLU A 132 -4.54 -12.73 13.83
C GLU A 132 -5.29 -11.40 13.81
N VAL A 133 -4.62 -10.30 13.48
CA VAL A 133 -5.25 -8.98 13.36
C VAL A 133 -6.19 -8.94 12.16
N MET A 134 -5.77 -9.44 11.00
CA MET A 134 -6.62 -9.54 9.82
C MET A 134 -7.88 -10.38 10.10
N ASP A 135 -7.74 -11.48 10.83
CA ASP A 135 -8.86 -12.34 11.23
C ASP A 135 -9.83 -11.60 12.16
N LYS A 136 -9.31 -10.91 13.18
CA LYS A 136 -10.11 -10.12 14.14
C LYS A 136 -10.83 -8.94 13.48
N LEU A 137 -10.21 -8.30 12.50
CA LEU A 137 -10.79 -7.20 11.74
C LEU A 137 -11.70 -7.68 10.60
N GLY A 138 -11.79 -8.99 10.36
CA GLY A 138 -12.55 -9.55 9.26
C GLY A 138 -12.01 -9.15 7.88
N LEU A 139 -10.71 -8.89 7.75
CA LEU A 139 -10.04 -8.43 6.53
C LEU A 139 -9.63 -9.57 5.58
N LYS A 140 -10.16 -10.78 5.78
CA LYS A 140 -9.90 -11.89 4.85
C LYS A 140 -10.42 -11.51 3.45
N PRO A 141 -9.60 -11.72 2.41
CA PRO A 141 -10.04 -11.54 1.03
C PRO A 141 -11.28 -12.38 0.76
N LEU A 142 -12.28 -11.77 0.14
CA LEU A 142 -13.40 -12.49 -0.41
C LEU A 142 -13.07 -12.88 -1.85
N ASP A 143 -13.52 -14.06 -2.27
CA ASP A 143 -13.46 -14.45 -3.67
C ASP A 143 -14.46 -13.60 -4.50
N MET A 144 -14.27 -13.67 -5.82
CA MET A 144 -15.11 -12.94 -6.77
C MET A 144 -16.59 -13.31 -6.64
N GLU A 145 -16.91 -14.57 -6.32
CA GLU A 145 -18.28 -15.05 -6.18
C GLU A 145 -18.98 -14.45 -4.96
N ALA A 146 -18.31 -14.43 -3.81
CA ALA A 146 -18.80 -13.82 -2.58
C ALA A 146 -18.97 -12.31 -2.72
N ILE A 147 -18.02 -11.62 -3.35
CA ILE A 147 -18.15 -10.18 -3.67
C ILE A 147 -19.37 -9.94 -4.56
N ASN A 148 -19.53 -10.74 -5.61
CA ASN A 148 -20.65 -10.62 -6.53
C ASN A 148 -22.01 -10.88 -5.83
N ALA A 149 -22.09 -11.89 -4.97
CA ALA A 149 -23.29 -12.19 -4.19
C ALA A 149 -23.68 -11.03 -3.26
N ILE A 150 -22.70 -10.42 -2.58
CA ILE A 150 -22.91 -9.24 -1.74
C ILE A 150 -23.46 -8.08 -2.57
N ILE A 151 -22.89 -7.81 -3.75
CA ILE A 151 -23.34 -6.73 -4.64
C ILE A 151 -24.77 -6.97 -5.12
N LYS A 152 -25.11 -8.21 -5.52
CA LYS A 152 -26.48 -8.57 -5.92
C LYS A 152 -27.48 -8.31 -4.79
N LYS A 153 -27.15 -8.73 -3.57
CA LYS A 153 -27.99 -8.47 -2.39
C LYS A 153 -28.19 -6.97 -2.14
N ILE A 154 -27.14 -6.17 -2.26
CA ILE A 154 -27.26 -4.70 -2.13
C ILE A 154 -28.19 -4.13 -3.20
N ILE A 155 -28.08 -4.61 -4.45
CA ILE A 155 -28.96 -4.16 -5.54
C ILE A 155 -30.42 -4.55 -5.25
N GLU A 156 -30.67 -5.76 -4.78
CA GLU A 156 -32.03 -6.24 -4.41
C GLU A 156 -32.62 -5.40 -3.27
N GLU A 157 -31.86 -5.15 -2.20
CA GLU A 157 -32.27 -4.31 -1.07
C GLU A 157 -32.52 -2.85 -1.48
N ASN A 158 -31.90 -2.40 -2.57
CA ASN A 158 -32.02 -1.05 -3.11
C ASN A 158 -32.72 -1.03 -4.48
N ALA A 159 -33.53 -2.05 -4.78
CA ALA A 159 -34.15 -2.26 -6.08
C ALA A 159 -34.89 -1.01 -6.58
N LYS A 160 -35.69 -0.38 -5.73
CA LYS A 160 -36.43 0.86 -6.06
C LYS A 160 -35.50 1.96 -6.57
N ILE A 161 -34.36 2.16 -5.91
CA ILE A 161 -33.38 3.19 -6.28
C ILE A 161 -32.73 2.85 -7.63
N VAL A 162 -32.41 1.57 -7.85
CA VAL A 162 -31.81 1.09 -9.10
C VAL A 162 -32.80 1.22 -10.25
N GLU A 163 -34.07 0.88 -10.05
CA GLU A 163 -35.13 1.02 -11.04
C GLU A 163 -35.41 2.49 -11.39
N GLU A 164 -35.50 3.37 -10.39
CA GLU A 164 -35.77 4.80 -10.59
C GLU A 164 -34.60 5.56 -11.23
N LYS A 165 -33.37 5.25 -10.84
CA LYS A 165 -32.17 6.01 -11.25
C LYS A 165 -31.36 5.33 -12.34
N GLY A 166 -31.59 4.05 -12.62
CA GLY A 166 -30.81 3.26 -13.56
C GLY A 166 -29.32 3.28 -13.23
N GLU A 167 -28.48 3.52 -14.24
CA GLU A 167 -27.02 3.67 -14.07
C GLU A 167 -26.62 4.78 -13.08
N LYS A 168 -27.46 5.81 -12.88
CA LYS A 168 -27.19 6.89 -11.91
C LYS A 168 -27.26 6.40 -10.46
N ALA A 169 -27.78 5.19 -10.21
CA ALA A 169 -27.70 4.54 -8.90
C ALA A 169 -26.28 4.08 -8.54
N PHE A 170 -25.36 4.01 -9.51
CA PHE A 170 -24.00 3.49 -9.33
C PHE A 170 -23.31 4.04 -8.07
N GLY A 171 -23.30 5.36 -7.88
CA GLY A 171 -22.61 5.96 -6.72
C GLY A 171 -23.20 5.52 -5.36
N ILE A 172 -24.51 5.32 -5.29
CA ILE A 172 -25.21 4.89 -4.06
C ILE A 172 -24.89 3.42 -3.78
N ILE A 173 -25.01 2.57 -4.81
CA ILE A 173 -24.72 1.13 -4.68
C ILE A 173 -23.24 0.93 -4.38
N MET A 174 -22.35 1.67 -5.03
CA MET A 174 -20.91 1.64 -4.80
C MET A 174 -20.58 2.04 -3.35
N GLY A 175 -21.20 3.10 -2.82
CA GLY A 175 -21.01 3.49 -1.42
C GLY A 175 -21.36 2.36 -0.44
N LYS A 176 -22.52 1.74 -0.61
CA LYS A 176 -22.97 0.60 0.21
C LYS A 176 -22.08 -0.63 0.05
N ALA A 177 -21.66 -0.92 -1.19
CA ALA A 177 -20.77 -2.04 -1.47
C ALA A 177 -19.40 -1.82 -0.82
N MET A 178 -18.85 -0.62 -0.90
CA MET A 178 -17.58 -0.28 -0.27
C MET A 178 -17.65 -0.27 1.26
N GLU A 179 -18.79 0.12 1.85
CA GLU A 179 -19.00 0.02 3.29
C GLU A 179 -18.99 -1.44 3.74
N MET A 180 -19.74 -2.31 3.04
CA MET A 180 -19.78 -3.73 3.38
C MET A 180 -18.46 -4.44 3.04
N LEU A 181 -17.78 -4.09 1.96
CA LEU A 181 -16.56 -4.77 1.51
C LEU A 181 -15.27 -4.07 1.97
N ARG A 182 -15.37 -3.10 2.89
CA ARG A 182 -14.24 -2.28 3.33
C ARG A 182 -13.06 -3.16 3.77
N GLY A 183 -11.90 -2.96 3.14
CA GLY A 183 -10.68 -3.70 3.43
C GLY A 183 -10.64 -5.17 2.94
N ARG A 184 -11.75 -5.70 2.42
CA ARG A 184 -11.89 -7.11 1.97
C ARG A 184 -11.86 -7.31 0.46
N ALA A 185 -12.07 -6.26 -0.31
CA ALA A 185 -12.10 -6.31 -1.77
C ALA A 185 -11.48 -5.05 -2.39
N GLN A 186 -10.77 -5.23 -3.51
CA GLN A 186 -10.19 -4.10 -4.24
C GLN A 186 -11.29 -3.24 -4.87
N GLY A 187 -11.26 -1.93 -4.64
CA GLY A 187 -12.29 -1.00 -5.14
C GLY A 187 -12.50 -1.03 -6.66
N LYS A 188 -11.45 -1.36 -7.44
CA LYS A 188 -11.57 -1.55 -8.90
C LYS A 188 -12.49 -2.71 -9.25
N ILE A 189 -12.25 -3.88 -8.63
CA ILE A 189 -13.06 -5.10 -8.82
C ILE A 189 -14.51 -4.83 -8.39
N VAL A 190 -14.70 -4.20 -7.23
CA VAL A 190 -16.04 -3.84 -6.73
C VAL A 190 -16.76 -2.92 -7.72
N SER A 191 -16.08 -1.88 -8.21
CA SER A 191 -16.64 -0.94 -9.18
C SER A 191 -17.10 -1.63 -10.47
N GLU A 192 -16.28 -2.54 -11.01
CA GLU A 192 -16.61 -3.31 -12.22
C GLU A 192 -17.84 -4.20 -12.01
N LEU A 193 -17.87 -4.92 -10.89
CA LEU A 193 -18.99 -5.80 -10.55
C LEU A 193 -20.28 -5.01 -10.27
N VAL A 194 -20.21 -3.86 -9.59
CA VAL A 194 -21.39 -3.01 -9.35
C VAL A 194 -22.00 -2.54 -10.67
N ARG A 195 -21.18 -2.03 -11.63
CA ARG A 195 -21.69 -1.62 -12.95
C ARG A 195 -22.33 -2.79 -13.69
N ARG A 196 -21.66 -3.93 -13.72
CA ARG A 196 -22.16 -5.14 -14.39
C ARG A 196 -23.51 -5.56 -13.83
N ASN A 197 -23.62 -5.72 -12.51
CA ASN A 197 -24.84 -6.21 -11.88
C ASN A 197 -26.01 -5.23 -12.00
N ILE A 198 -25.77 -3.91 -11.97
CA ILE A 198 -26.82 -2.91 -12.25
C ILE A 198 -27.38 -3.10 -13.65
N ASN A 199 -26.50 -3.26 -14.65
CA ASN A 199 -26.93 -3.42 -16.04
C ASN A 199 -27.68 -4.75 -16.27
N GLU A 200 -27.19 -5.85 -15.69
CA GLU A 200 -27.86 -7.15 -15.73
C GLU A 200 -29.26 -7.08 -15.08
N TYR A 201 -29.37 -6.47 -13.90
CA TYR A 201 -30.64 -6.29 -13.19
C TYR A 201 -31.66 -5.50 -14.01
N LEU A 202 -31.24 -4.35 -14.58
CA LEU A 202 -32.12 -3.52 -15.41
C LEU A 202 -32.54 -4.21 -16.71
N SER A 203 -31.68 -5.06 -17.28
CA SER A 203 -31.97 -5.80 -18.50
C SER A 203 -32.98 -6.93 -18.23
N ALA A 204 -32.83 -7.64 -17.12
CA ALA A 204 -33.72 -8.72 -16.71
C ALA A 204 -35.15 -8.25 -16.37
N LYS A 205 -35.34 -6.97 -16.02
CA LYS A 205 -36.65 -6.35 -15.74
C LYS A 205 -37.36 -5.79 -16.98
N LYS A 206 -36.62 -5.56 -18.08
CA LYS A 206 -37.16 -5.02 -19.34
C LYS A 206 -37.64 -6.10 -20.31
N GLY A 207 -37.20 -7.35 -20.13
CA GLY A 207 -37.68 -8.53 -20.84
C GLY A 207 -38.80 -9.21 -20.06
#